data_AF-A0A2V9KH13-F1
#
_entry.id   AF-A0A2V9KH13-F1
#
_cell.length_a   1.000
_cell.length_b   1.000
_cell.length_c   1.000
_cell.angle_alpha   90.00
_cell.angle_beta   90.00
_cell.angle_gamma   90.00
#
_symmetry.space_group_name_H-M   'P 1'
#
loop_
_entity.id
_entity.type
_entity.pdbx_description
1 polymer ?
#
loop_
_entity_poly.entity_id
_entity_poly.type
_entity_poly.pdbx_seq_one_letter_code
_entity_poly.pdbx_strand_id
1 'polypeptide(L)'
;TRYGQALKAAERLAFEGASDRRVIHLISDFQRSGSGADEASFRLAASVGLEPVDVGSKTYSNLTFGDVSVRDTDDATGGGLKIKASVVNFGTEDRRSVGVHLSLDGRRVPQDRMVDVAKGSIQGVEFELPGLTAGQHAVVLEVDDPNLTRDNRFSMTVETRGKTPVFTVESSPAGSFFLARALNISNLSPYRLTSLTPLQIQAQGALSTGVVVWNGAPLSTAAMARVKEYVRGGGGMVAVLGGSVRAPEWNRTFGAWLPVQIDEAPGAAAKRPGVDYALLTDVRMDHPVFRPFNEPHSGSFSTAKFFNHHRLKVGAGGEALARFDNGDAALVAAAADRGRVLVWASSVDDSWNDLPLKAVFAPLWQQMLRYVDNYGEGRRWFEVGETITPQKALAEAALRQGKGAVDNSQAIVVIDPSKKRLRLPPGAAVAAVDSAGFYEIRSSALSHLVAVNTVTRESDLAPGNAEQMVAGWVSHDSRPSATSAAGEALPPDEMERRHGFWRFLLIAVLVFLVSEGVLSNRLVVKPE
;
A
#
# COMPACT_ATOMS: atom_id res chain seq x y z
N THR A 1 -7.41 5.31 -24.32
CA THR A 1 -6.94 4.59 -25.52
C THR A 1 -5.53 5.04 -25.87
N ARG A 2 -4.72 4.22 -26.57
CA ARG A 2 -3.37 4.58 -27.05
C ARG A 2 -3.33 4.66 -28.59
N TYR A 3 -3.99 5.66 -29.17
CA TYR A 3 -4.04 5.90 -30.62
C TYR A 3 -2.66 6.04 -31.25
N GLY A 4 -1.74 6.79 -30.65
CA GLY A 4 -0.40 7.01 -31.23
C GLY A 4 0.40 5.71 -31.41
N GLN A 5 0.33 4.79 -30.43
CA GLN A 5 0.98 3.48 -30.54
C GLN A 5 0.34 2.61 -31.63
N ALA A 6 -0.98 2.64 -31.74
CA ALA A 6 -1.71 1.90 -32.78
C ALA A 6 -1.37 2.44 -34.18
N LEU A 7 -1.32 3.76 -34.36
CA LEU A 7 -0.95 4.38 -35.63
C LEU A 7 0.49 4.08 -36.02
N LYS A 8 1.44 4.07 -35.08
CA LYS A 8 2.83 3.67 -35.35
C LYS A 8 2.93 2.21 -35.82
N ALA A 9 2.15 1.31 -35.23
CA ALA A 9 2.10 -0.07 -35.69
C ALA A 9 1.46 -0.21 -37.08
N ALA A 10 0.37 0.52 -37.33
CA ALA A 10 -0.32 0.55 -38.62
C ALA A 10 0.56 1.13 -39.74
N GLU A 11 1.34 2.18 -39.45
CA GLU A 11 2.30 2.77 -40.37
C GLU A 11 3.38 1.77 -40.78
N ARG A 12 3.94 1.03 -39.81
CA ARG A 12 4.91 -0.03 -40.10
C ARG A 12 4.33 -1.08 -41.05
N LEU A 13 3.11 -1.55 -40.79
CA LEU A 13 2.43 -2.51 -41.66
C LEU A 13 2.14 -1.93 -43.06
N ALA A 14 1.80 -0.64 -43.15
CA ALA A 14 1.59 0.04 -44.42
C ALA A 14 2.87 0.10 -45.28
N PHE A 15 4.04 0.25 -44.65
CA PHE A 15 5.34 0.22 -45.33
C PHE A 15 5.80 -1.18 -45.76
N GLU A 16 5.31 -2.24 -45.12
CA GLU A 16 5.55 -3.63 -45.55
C GLU A 16 4.79 -3.98 -46.84
N GLY A 17 3.74 -3.22 -47.18
CA GLY A 17 2.97 -3.36 -48.40
C GLY A 17 3.67 -2.78 -49.64
N ALA A 18 3.56 -3.49 -50.77
CA ALA A 18 4.14 -3.12 -52.08
C ALA A 18 3.31 -2.09 -52.89
N SER A 19 2.35 -1.39 -52.26
CA SER A 19 1.46 -0.43 -52.93
C SER A 19 2.04 0.98 -52.94
N ASP A 20 1.86 1.69 -54.06
CA ASP A 20 2.25 3.10 -54.22
C ASP A 20 1.36 4.06 -53.40
N ARG A 21 0.12 3.66 -53.10
CA ARG A 21 -0.81 4.41 -52.25
C ARG A 21 -1.03 3.65 -50.93
N ARG A 22 -0.76 4.33 -49.82
CA ARG A 22 -0.92 3.83 -48.45
C ARG A 22 -1.93 4.71 -47.72
N VAL A 23 -3.01 4.12 -47.22
CA VAL A 23 -4.04 4.80 -46.45
C VAL A 23 -4.34 3.98 -45.20
N ILE A 24 -4.36 4.64 -44.04
CA ILE A 24 -4.80 4.08 -42.77
C ILE A 24 -6.21 4.61 -42.50
N HIS A 25 -7.18 3.70 -42.41
CA HIS A 25 -8.52 4.04 -41.91
C HIS A 25 -8.54 3.87 -40.39
N LEU A 26 -8.68 4.97 -39.65
CA LEU A 26 -8.79 4.95 -38.18
C LEU A 26 -10.26 4.93 -37.78
N ILE A 27 -10.77 3.73 -37.47
CA ILE A 27 -12.13 3.54 -36.98
C ILE A 27 -12.12 3.64 -35.46
N SER A 28 -12.71 4.69 -34.90
CA SER A 28 -12.77 4.91 -33.45
C SER A 28 -13.95 5.80 -33.09
N ASP A 29 -14.36 5.73 -31.83
CA ASP A 29 -15.21 6.69 -31.13
C ASP A 29 -14.48 7.98 -30.67
N PHE A 30 -13.18 8.12 -30.99
CA PHE A 30 -12.35 9.30 -30.73
C PHE A 30 -12.48 9.85 -29.30
N GLN A 31 -12.49 8.96 -28.30
CA GLN A 31 -12.60 9.36 -26.90
C GLN A 31 -11.51 10.36 -26.51
N ARG A 32 -11.94 11.41 -25.81
CA ARG A 32 -11.07 12.46 -25.27
C ARG A 32 -9.98 11.86 -24.35
N SER A 33 -10.30 10.79 -23.62
CA SER A 33 -9.39 10.08 -22.71
C SER A 33 -8.14 9.52 -23.41
N GLY A 34 -8.18 9.31 -24.72
CA GLY A 34 -7.03 8.88 -25.51
C GLY A 34 -6.08 10.00 -25.93
N SER A 35 -6.50 11.26 -25.95
CA SER A 35 -5.70 12.41 -26.44
C SER A 35 -4.56 12.91 -25.49
N GLY A 36 -3.97 12.02 -24.70
CA GLY A 36 -2.97 12.36 -23.67
C GLY A 36 -1.62 12.86 -24.20
N ALA A 37 -0.80 13.45 -23.32
CA ALA A 37 0.48 14.08 -23.67
C ALA A 37 1.48 13.15 -24.39
N ASP A 38 1.48 11.85 -24.10
CA ASP A 38 2.35 10.85 -24.76
C ASP A 38 1.98 10.59 -26.23
N GLU A 39 0.80 11.02 -26.67
CA GLU A 39 0.35 10.89 -28.07
C GLU A 39 0.77 12.06 -28.95
N ALA A 40 1.13 13.20 -28.34
CA ALA A 40 1.36 14.45 -29.04
C ALA A 40 2.68 14.49 -29.84
N SER A 41 3.59 13.52 -29.65
CA SER A 41 4.90 13.49 -30.32
C SER A 41 4.93 12.66 -31.59
N PHE A 42 3.97 11.76 -31.81
CA PHE A 42 3.96 10.90 -33.00
C PHE A 42 3.34 11.63 -34.19
N ARG A 43 3.97 11.53 -35.36
CA ARG A 43 3.45 12.01 -36.64
C ARG A 43 3.63 10.91 -37.68
N LEU A 44 2.59 10.63 -38.44
CA LEU A 44 2.62 9.75 -39.61
C LEU A 44 3.48 10.37 -40.70
N ALA A 45 4.20 9.53 -41.44
CA ALA A 45 4.91 9.92 -42.64
C ALA A 45 3.95 10.54 -43.67
N ALA A 46 4.38 11.60 -44.35
CA ALA A 46 3.55 12.31 -45.33
C ALA A 46 3.10 11.44 -46.52
N SER A 47 3.76 10.31 -46.76
CA SER A 47 3.39 9.32 -47.79
C SER A 47 2.25 8.38 -47.38
N VAL A 48 1.76 8.47 -46.14
CA VAL A 48 0.66 7.64 -45.61
C VAL A 48 -0.54 8.54 -45.32
N GLY A 49 -1.64 8.32 -46.03
CA GLY A 49 -2.90 9.01 -45.75
C GLY A 49 -3.55 8.49 -44.46
N LEU A 50 -4.21 9.36 -43.70
CA LEU A 50 -5.00 9.01 -42.53
C LEU A 50 -6.45 9.44 -42.75
N GLU A 51 -7.36 8.48 -42.77
CA GLU A 51 -8.80 8.72 -42.93
C GLU A 51 -9.53 8.32 -41.64
N PRO A 52 -10.04 9.28 -40.84
CA PRO A 52 -10.82 8.97 -39.66
C PRO A 52 -12.22 8.49 -40.02
N VAL A 53 -12.70 7.47 -39.31
CA VAL A 53 -14.09 7.00 -39.35
C VAL A 53 -14.61 7.07 -37.92
N ASP A 54 -15.34 8.14 -37.62
CA ASP A 54 -15.94 8.36 -36.30
C ASP A 54 -17.18 7.48 -36.13
N VAL A 55 -17.11 6.56 -35.17
CA VAL A 55 -18.21 5.67 -34.77
C VAL A 55 -18.75 6.01 -33.38
N GLY A 56 -18.33 7.15 -32.82
CA GLY A 56 -18.76 7.63 -31.52
C GLY A 56 -20.22 8.08 -31.51
N SER A 57 -20.85 7.97 -30.34
CA SER A 57 -22.20 8.48 -30.12
C SER A 57 -22.16 9.75 -29.28
N LYS A 58 -23.02 10.72 -29.62
CA LYS A 58 -23.22 11.93 -28.79
C LYS A 58 -23.97 11.62 -27.49
N THR A 59 -24.73 10.54 -27.48
CA THR A 59 -25.43 10.03 -26.29
C THR A 59 -24.78 8.71 -25.92
N TYR A 60 -24.17 8.67 -24.74
CA TYR A 60 -23.51 7.51 -24.21
C TYR A 60 -23.89 7.31 -22.75
N SER A 61 -23.83 6.06 -22.30
CA SER A 61 -24.11 5.62 -20.95
C SER A 61 -23.04 4.62 -20.56
N ASN A 62 -22.36 4.88 -19.44
CA ASN A 62 -21.43 3.94 -18.85
C ASN A 62 -21.36 4.18 -17.34
N LEU A 63 -21.59 3.12 -16.58
CA LEU A 63 -21.34 3.08 -15.15
C LEU A 63 -20.11 2.23 -14.88
N THR A 64 -19.24 2.73 -14.00
CA THR A 64 -18.06 1.98 -13.55
C THR A 64 -17.76 2.27 -12.09
N PHE A 65 -16.75 1.60 -11.54
CA PHE A 65 -16.21 1.90 -10.23
C PHE A 65 -15.02 2.86 -10.33
N GLY A 66 -15.06 3.90 -9.49
CA GLY A 66 -13.98 4.86 -9.28
C GLY A 66 -13.08 4.44 -8.12
N ASP A 67 -13.06 5.25 -7.06
CA ASP A 67 -12.26 4.97 -5.88
C ASP A 67 -12.82 3.78 -5.10
N VAL A 68 -11.93 2.90 -4.64
CA VAL A 68 -12.25 1.72 -3.83
C VAL A 68 -11.26 1.65 -2.68
N SER A 69 -11.78 1.63 -1.45
CA SER A 69 -10.97 1.48 -0.24
C SER A 69 -11.53 0.39 0.66
N VAL A 70 -10.60 -0.32 1.30
CA VAL A 70 -10.90 -1.37 2.27
C VAL A 70 -10.32 -0.95 3.60
N ARG A 71 -11.13 -1.00 4.65
CA ARG A 71 -10.71 -0.72 6.03
C ARG A 71 -11.17 -1.85 6.93
N ASP A 72 -10.35 -2.20 7.91
CA ASP A 72 -10.80 -3.05 8.99
C ASP A 72 -11.87 -2.31 9.81
N THR A 73 -12.91 -3.02 10.24
CA THR A 73 -13.89 -2.47 11.19
C THR A 73 -13.43 -2.67 12.63
N ASP A 74 -13.78 -1.73 13.49
CA ASP A 74 -13.41 -1.78 14.91
C ASP A 74 -13.87 -3.08 15.59
N ASP A 75 -13.01 -3.53 16.49
CA ASP A 75 -13.03 -4.83 17.15
C ASP A 75 -14.30 -5.14 17.98
N ALA A 76 -15.11 -4.14 18.32
CA ALA A 76 -16.29 -4.30 19.17
C ALA A 76 -17.41 -5.15 18.53
N THR A 77 -17.44 -5.29 17.21
CA THR A 77 -18.48 -6.04 16.47
C THR A 77 -18.03 -7.42 15.98
N GLY A 78 -16.90 -7.95 16.48
CA GLY A 78 -16.42 -9.30 16.13
C GLY A 78 -15.46 -9.36 14.93
N GLY A 79 -14.91 -8.21 14.53
CA GLY A 79 -13.99 -8.09 13.40
C GLY A 79 -14.69 -8.24 12.04
N GLY A 80 -14.25 -7.46 11.05
CA GLY A 80 -14.84 -7.42 9.72
C GLY A 80 -14.11 -6.46 8.80
N LEU A 81 -14.60 -6.34 7.57
CA LEU A 81 -14.03 -5.41 6.59
C LEU A 81 -15.12 -4.47 6.09
N LYS A 82 -14.82 -3.18 6.07
CA LYS A 82 -15.63 -2.16 5.45
C LYS A 82 -15.05 -1.83 4.08
N ILE A 83 -15.82 -2.11 3.04
CA ILE A 83 -15.48 -1.81 1.66
C ILE A 83 -16.29 -0.60 1.23
N LYS A 84 -15.60 0.50 0.94
CA LYS A 84 -16.17 1.70 0.36
C LYS A 84 -15.79 1.77 -1.11
N ALA A 85 -16.78 2.00 -1.96
CA ALA A 85 -16.56 2.16 -3.39
C ALA A 85 -17.39 3.32 -3.90
N SER A 86 -16.97 3.91 -5.02
CA SER A 86 -17.75 4.93 -5.71
C SER A 86 -18.20 4.43 -7.09
N VAL A 87 -19.49 4.54 -7.39
CA VAL A 87 -20.03 4.35 -8.73
C VAL A 87 -19.92 5.67 -9.48
N VAL A 88 -19.27 5.66 -10.63
CA VAL A 88 -19.07 6.83 -11.50
C VAL A 88 -19.99 6.69 -12.70
N ASN A 89 -20.78 7.73 -12.97
CA ASN A 89 -21.60 7.81 -14.18
C ASN A 89 -20.92 8.70 -15.22
N PHE A 90 -20.26 8.06 -16.19
CA PHE A 90 -19.70 8.77 -17.35
C PHE A 90 -20.76 9.05 -18.42
N GLY A 91 -21.98 8.59 -18.24
CA GLY A 91 -23.08 8.83 -19.17
C GLY A 91 -23.62 10.25 -19.19
N THR A 92 -24.43 10.49 -20.21
CA THR A 92 -25.13 11.77 -20.44
C THR A 92 -26.51 11.86 -19.78
N GLU A 93 -26.96 10.77 -19.15
CA GLU A 93 -28.27 10.63 -18.53
C GLU A 93 -28.16 10.24 -17.04
N ASP A 94 -29.15 10.66 -16.26
CA ASP A 94 -29.29 10.24 -14.87
C ASP A 94 -29.67 8.75 -14.80
N ARG A 95 -29.05 8.01 -13.88
CA ARG A 95 -29.31 6.59 -13.67
C ARG A 95 -29.98 6.43 -12.30
N ARG A 96 -31.19 5.88 -12.27
CA ARG A 96 -31.97 5.72 -11.04
C ARG A 96 -32.12 4.26 -10.66
N SER A 97 -32.17 4.00 -9.36
CA SER A 97 -32.33 2.66 -8.80
C SER A 97 -31.37 1.65 -9.43
N VAL A 98 -30.10 2.00 -9.51
CA VAL A 98 -29.05 1.12 -10.02
C VAL A 98 -28.64 0.14 -8.91
N GLY A 99 -28.69 -1.15 -9.21
CA GLY A 99 -28.20 -2.20 -8.32
C GLY A 99 -26.68 -2.22 -8.24
N VAL A 100 -26.14 -2.30 -7.03
CA VAL A 100 -24.72 -2.51 -6.76
C VAL A 100 -24.56 -3.68 -5.81
N HIS A 101 -23.70 -4.60 -6.21
CA HIS A 101 -23.56 -5.92 -5.60
C HIS A 101 -22.12 -6.19 -5.22
N LEU A 102 -21.95 -6.96 -4.15
CA LEU A 102 -20.65 -7.46 -3.74
C LEU A 102 -20.71 -8.98 -3.70
N SER A 103 -19.74 -9.63 -4.34
CA SER A 103 -19.52 -11.07 -4.24
C SER A 103 -18.20 -11.37 -3.54
N LEU A 104 -18.24 -12.31 -2.61
CA LEU A 104 -17.10 -12.85 -1.87
C LEU A 104 -16.92 -14.32 -2.27
N ASP A 105 -15.75 -14.68 -2.79
CA ASP A 105 -15.42 -16.02 -3.31
C ASP A 105 -16.47 -16.59 -4.28
N GLY A 106 -17.00 -15.70 -5.13
CA GLY A 106 -18.03 -16.04 -6.12
C GLY A 106 -19.45 -16.16 -5.56
N ARG A 107 -19.67 -15.87 -4.27
CA ARG A 107 -21.00 -15.84 -3.64
C ARG A 107 -21.42 -14.41 -3.36
N ARG A 108 -22.60 -14.02 -3.85
CA ARG A 108 -23.18 -12.69 -3.60
C ARG A 108 -23.51 -12.53 -2.12
N VAL A 109 -23.04 -11.43 -1.53
CA VAL A 109 -23.35 -11.03 -0.16
C VAL A 109 -24.75 -10.42 -0.13
N PRO A 110 -25.61 -10.75 0.86
CA PRO A 110 -26.98 -10.25 0.95
C PRO A 110 -27.03 -8.79 1.44
N GLN A 111 -26.37 -7.88 0.73
CA GLN A 111 -26.22 -6.47 1.06
C GLN A 111 -26.32 -5.58 -0.18
N ASP A 112 -27.20 -5.92 -1.12
CA ASP A 112 -27.40 -5.13 -2.32
C ASP A 112 -27.69 -3.66 -1.97
N ARG A 113 -27.13 -2.76 -2.76
CA ARG A 113 -27.36 -1.32 -2.64
C ARG A 113 -28.08 -0.84 -3.89
N MET A 114 -29.06 0.03 -3.69
CA MET A 114 -29.74 0.74 -4.77
C MET A 114 -29.30 2.20 -4.70
N VAL A 115 -28.77 2.72 -5.80
CA VAL A 115 -28.28 4.10 -5.86
C VAL A 115 -28.82 4.85 -7.06
N ASP A 116 -29.03 6.15 -6.86
CA ASP A 116 -29.27 7.10 -7.94
C ASP A 116 -27.94 7.81 -8.24
N VAL A 117 -27.51 7.80 -9.50
CA VAL A 117 -26.26 8.42 -9.95
C VAL A 117 -26.60 9.39 -11.07
N ALA A 118 -26.57 10.69 -10.77
CA ALA A 118 -26.80 11.73 -11.77
C ALA A 118 -25.73 11.69 -12.87
N LYS A 119 -26.04 12.21 -14.05
CA LYS A 119 -25.09 12.29 -15.17
C LYS A 119 -23.79 12.99 -14.76
N GLY A 120 -22.64 12.44 -15.17
CA GLY A 120 -21.32 13.01 -14.86
C GLY A 120 -20.97 13.07 -13.37
N SER A 121 -21.71 12.36 -12.51
CA SER A 121 -21.54 12.41 -11.06
C SER A 121 -21.00 11.09 -10.49
N ILE A 122 -20.66 11.14 -9.20
CA ILE A 122 -20.10 10.03 -8.44
C ILE A 122 -21.00 9.78 -7.23
N GLN A 123 -21.34 8.52 -6.98
CA GLN A 123 -22.14 8.10 -5.84
C GLN A 123 -21.41 7.04 -5.01
N GLY A 124 -21.27 7.28 -3.71
CA GLY A 124 -20.62 6.34 -2.79
C GLY A 124 -21.55 5.20 -2.37
N VAL A 125 -20.99 4.01 -2.21
CA VAL A 125 -21.61 2.81 -1.64
C VAL A 125 -20.70 2.16 -0.61
N GLU A 126 -21.30 1.47 0.36
CA GLU A 126 -20.57 0.84 1.45
C GLU A 126 -21.13 -0.57 1.75
N PHE A 127 -20.21 -1.52 1.90
CA PHE A 127 -20.48 -2.91 2.24
C PHE A 127 -19.68 -3.30 3.47
N GLU A 128 -20.28 -4.11 4.34
CA GLU A 128 -19.62 -4.64 5.52
C GLU A 128 -19.50 -6.15 5.39
N LEU A 129 -18.29 -6.69 5.36
CA LEU A 129 -18.04 -8.12 5.39
C LEU A 129 -17.85 -8.59 6.84
N PRO A 130 -18.42 -9.74 7.21
CA PRO A 130 -18.10 -10.36 8.49
C PRO A 130 -16.63 -10.77 8.53
N GLY A 131 -16.12 -11.13 9.72
CA GLY A 131 -14.81 -11.75 9.88
C GLY A 131 -14.63 -12.91 8.90
N LEU A 132 -13.62 -12.78 8.04
CA LEU A 132 -13.30 -13.76 7.01
C LEU A 132 -12.44 -14.89 7.58
N THR A 133 -12.48 -16.06 6.94
CA THR A 133 -11.58 -17.16 7.30
C THR A 133 -10.14 -16.83 6.93
N ALA A 134 -9.18 -17.56 7.50
CA ALA A 134 -7.79 -17.45 7.09
C ALA A 134 -7.61 -17.84 5.61
N GLY A 135 -6.97 -16.98 4.82
CA GLY A 135 -6.68 -17.22 3.42
C GLY A 135 -6.88 -15.97 2.56
N GLN A 136 -6.61 -16.16 1.27
CA GLN A 136 -6.91 -15.15 0.26
C GLN A 136 -8.35 -15.32 -0.21
N HIS A 137 -9.08 -14.22 -0.25
CA HIS A 137 -10.46 -14.11 -0.68
C HIS A 137 -10.57 -13.26 -1.94
N ALA A 138 -11.37 -13.71 -2.90
CA ALA A 138 -11.70 -12.97 -4.10
C ALA A 138 -12.93 -12.09 -3.83
N VAL A 139 -12.82 -10.79 -4.02
CA VAL A 139 -13.94 -9.85 -3.89
C VAL A 139 -14.23 -9.20 -5.24
N VAL A 140 -15.50 -9.20 -5.63
CA VAL A 140 -15.97 -8.55 -6.85
C VAL A 140 -17.10 -7.61 -6.51
N LEU A 141 -16.94 -6.33 -6.86
CA LEU A 141 -18.02 -5.37 -6.93
C LEU A 141 -18.60 -5.39 -8.34
N GLU A 142 -19.92 -5.34 -8.45
CA GLU A 142 -20.64 -5.32 -9.73
C GLU A 142 -21.75 -4.27 -9.68
N VAL A 143 -21.88 -3.47 -10.75
CA VAL A 143 -22.94 -2.48 -10.94
C VAL A 143 -23.85 -2.89 -12.10
N ASP A 144 -25.15 -2.75 -11.93
CA ASP A 144 -26.14 -3.10 -12.95
C ASP A 144 -26.16 -2.04 -14.07
N ASP A 145 -25.46 -2.33 -15.17
CA ASP A 145 -25.56 -1.58 -16.43
C ASP A 145 -25.65 -2.56 -17.62
N PRO A 146 -26.67 -2.46 -18.49
CA PRO A 146 -26.71 -3.28 -19.71
C PRO A 146 -25.65 -2.87 -20.74
N ASN A 147 -25.07 -1.68 -20.63
CA ASN A 147 -24.06 -1.17 -21.56
C ASN A 147 -22.65 -1.48 -21.04
N LEU A 148 -21.70 -1.68 -21.96
CA LEU A 148 -20.27 -1.83 -21.66
C LEU A 148 -19.97 -2.72 -20.44
N THR A 149 -20.60 -3.90 -20.39
CA THR A 149 -20.61 -4.79 -19.21
C THR A 149 -19.24 -5.21 -18.66
N ARG A 150 -18.15 -4.96 -19.39
CA ARG A 150 -16.78 -5.14 -18.92
C ARG A 150 -16.39 -4.12 -17.84
N ASP A 151 -16.95 -2.92 -17.87
CA ASP A 151 -16.64 -1.81 -16.97
C ASP A 151 -17.44 -1.89 -15.65
N ASN A 152 -18.48 -2.71 -15.65
CA ASN A 152 -19.40 -2.89 -14.54
C ASN A 152 -18.77 -3.63 -13.35
N ARG A 153 -17.54 -4.17 -13.49
CA ARG A 153 -16.96 -5.11 -12.52
C ARG A 153 -15.64 -4.59 -12.02
N PHE A 154 -15.48 -4.56 -10.70
CA PHE A 154 -14.22 -4.27 -10.04
C PHE A 154 -13.80 -5.45 -9.17
N SER A 155 -12.66 -6.06 -9.50
CA SER A 155 -12.09 -7.21 -8.81
C SER A 155 -10.99 -6.77 -7.84
N MET A 156 -10.96 -7.32 -6.65
CA MET A 156 -9.86 -7.16 -5.70
C MET A 156 -9.61 -8.47 -4.96
N THR A 157 -8.43 -8.62 -4.39
CA THR A 157 -8.17 -9.67 -3.41
C THR A 157 -8.06 -9.07 -2.02
N VAL A 158 -8.65 -9.75 -1.04
CA VAL A 158 -8.43 -9.46 0.38
C VAL A 158 -7.82 -10.68 1.01
N GLU A 159 -6.77 -10.50 1.79
CA GLU A 159 -6.10 -11.60 2.46
C GLU A 159 -6.29 -11.47 3.96
N THR A 160 -7.04 -12.40 4.52
CA THR A 160 -7.30 -12.44 5.95
C THR A 160 -6.37 -13.48 6.54
N ARG A 161 -5.51 -13.08 7.48
CA ARG A 161 -4.63 -14.05 8.14
C ARG A 161 -5.40 -14.86 9.17
N GLY A 162 -5.03 -16.13 9.31
CA GLY A 162 -5.22 -16.81 10.59
C GLY A 162 -4.32 -16.16 11.64
N LYS A 163 -4.52 -16.44 12.93
CA LYS A 163 -3.64 -15.87 13.97
C LYS A 163 -2.16 -16.22 13.65
N THR A 164 -1.32 -15.22 13.40
CA THR A 164 0.12 -15.35 13.17
C THR A 164 0.75 -16.09 14.36
N PRO A 165 1.42 -17.24 14.15
CA PRO A 165 2.13 -17.92 15.22
C PRO A 165 3.21 -17.00 15.81
N VAL A 166 3.25 -16.89 17.12
CA VAL A 166 4.33 -16.23 17.85
C VAL A 166 4.96 -17.27 18.75
N PHE A 167 6.24 -17.56 18.54
CA PHE A 167 6.98 -18.55 19.28
C PHE A 167 7.80 -17.87 20.36
N THR A 168 7.41 -17.99 21.63
CA THR A 168 8.27 -17.56 22.74
C THR A 168 9.30 -18.62 23.03
N VAL A 169 10.56 -18.20 23.18
CA VAL A 169 11.68 -19.09 23.48
C VAL A 169 12.16 -18.79 24.87
N GLU A 170 11.85 -19.68 25.79
CA GLU A 170 12.09 -19.48 27.22
C GLU A 170 12.54 -20.78 27.90
N SER A 171 13.26 -20.66 29.01
CA SER A 171 13.69 -21.82 29.81
C SER A 171 12.58 -22.38 30.69
N SER A 172 11.57 -21.56 31.02
CA SER A 172 10.42 -21.93 31.85
C SER A 172 9.16 -21.37 31.22
N PRO A 173 8.06 -22.15 31.06
CA PRO A 173 6.82 -21.68 30.42
C PRO A 173 6.15 -20.46 31.07
N ALA A 174 6.55 -20.08 32.29
CA ALA A 174 5.98 -18.95 33.02
C ALA A 174 6.61 -17.59 32.67
N GLY A 175 7.78 -17.55 32.01
CA GLY A 175 8.52 -16.32 31.74
C GLY A 175 7.80 -15.35 30.80
N SER A 176 6.87 -15.85 29.99
CA SER A 176 6.06 -15.06 29.06
C SER A 176 4.60 -14.96 29.49
N PHE A 177 4.25 -15.19 30.77
CA PHE A 177 2.86 -15.18 31.24
C PHE A 177 2.11 -13.88 30.90
N PHE A 178 2.73 -12.71 31.16
CA PHE A 178 2.13 -11.42 30.84
C PHE A 178 1.93 -11.22 29.34
N LEU A 179 2.90 -11.63 28.52
CA LEU A 179 2.80 -11.59 27.07
C LEU A 179 1.70 -12.53 26.55
N ALA A 180 1.60 -13.74 27.10
CA ALA A 180 0.55 -14.69 26.79
C ALA A 180 -0.83 -14.11 27.11
N ARG A 181 -0.97 -13.43 28.25
CA ARG A 181 -2.20 -12.73 28.59
C ARG A 181 -2.46 -11.60 27.59
N ALA A 182 -1.52 -10.69 27.39
CA ALA A 182 -1.66 -9.57 26.45
C ALA A 182 -2.04 -9.97 25.02
N LEU A 183 -1.55 -11.11 24.53
CA LEU A 183 -1.79 -11.60 23.17
C LEU A 183 -2.93 -12.62 23.05
N ASN A 184 -3.37 -13.25 24.13
CA ASN A 184 -4.48 -14.23 24.10
C ASN A 184 -5.78 -13.71 24.71
N ILE A 185 -5.82 -12.49 25.30
CA ILE A 185 -7.00 -11.93 25.98
C ILE A 185 -8.24 -11.80 25.05
N SER A 186 -8.09 -11.84 23.72
CA SER A 186 -9.23 -11.62 22.83
C SER A 186 -9.23 -12.52 21.58
N ASN A 187 -10.44 -12.70 21.02
CA ASN A 187 -10.62 -13.14 19.64
C ASN A 187 -9.98 -12.16 18.62
N LEU A 188 -9.56 -10.98 19.10
CA LEU A 188 -9.11 -9.82 18.34
C LEU A 188 -7.59 -9.77 18.15
N SER A 189 -6.80 -10.47 18.98
CA SER A 189 -5.36 -10.54 18.75
C SER A 189 -5.06 -11.33 17.48
N PRO A 190 -4.36 -10.74 16.48
CA PRO A 190 -3.97 -11.44 15.27
C PRO A 190 -2.83 -12.42 15.52
N TYR A 191 -2.42 -12.62 16.78
CA TYR A 191 -1.30 -13.47 17.17
C TYR A 191 -1.78 -14.68 17.98
N ARG A 192 -1.12 -15.82 17.79
CA ARG A 192 -1.27 -17.01 18.62
C ARG A 192 0.08 -17.34 19.25
N LEU A 193 0.19 -17.11 20.55
CA LEU A 193 1.42 -17.39 21.29
C LEU A 193 1.56 -18.89 21.57
N THR A 194 2.74 -19.45 21.31
CA THR A 194 3.15 -20.81 21.68
C THR A 194 4.53 -20.74 22.33
N SER A 195 4.67 -21.25 23.55
CA SER A 195 5.97 -21.34 24.21
C SER A 195 6.73 -22.57 23.73
N LEU A 196 7.99 -22.37 23.35
CA LEU A 196 8.92 -23.39 22.91
C LEU A 196 10.16 -23.37 23.80
N THR A 197 10.66 -24.55 24.12
CA THR A 197 11.98 -24.73 24.71
C THR A 197 13.07 -24.60 23.63
N PRO A 198 14.34 -24.31 24.01
CA PRO A 198 15.46 -24.28 23.08
C PRO A 198 15.61 -25.54 22.21
N LEU A 199 15.32 -26.73 22.78
CA LEU A 199 15.38 -28.00 22.06
C LEU A 199 14.27 -28.13 21.00
N GLN A 200 13.07 -27.63 21.29
CA GLN A 200 11.95 -27.66 20.35
C GLN A 200 12.18 -26.74 19.15
N ILE A 201 12.84 -25.59 19.34
CA ILE A 201 13.25 -24.72 18.22
C ILE A 201 14.25 -25.41 17.29
N GLN A 202 15.16 -26.22 17.84
CA GLN A 202 16.11 -26.97 17.04
C GLN A 202 15.42 -28.06 16.20
N ALA A 203 14.38 -28.70 16.75
CA ALA A 203 13.66 -29.80 16.11
C ALA A 203 12.55 -29.35 15.13
N GLN A 204 12.01 -28.13 15.29
CA GLN A 204 10.94 -27.63 14.44
C GLN A 204 11.45 -26.94 13.17
N GLY A 205 10.95 -27.37 12.00
CA GLY A 205 11.00 -26.58 10.76
C GLY A 205 10.09 -25.34 10.75
N ALA A 206 9.37 -25.10 11.86
CA ALA A 206 8.24 -24.19 11.98
C ALA A 206 8.58 -22.70 12.15
N LEU A 207 9.86 -22.33 12.32
CA LEU A 207 10.24 -20.91 12.39
C LEU A 207 9.81 -20.14 11.13
N SER A 208 9.71 -20.82 9.98
CA SER A 208 9.34 -20.21 8.69
C SER A 208 7.95 -19.57 8.62
N THR A 209 7.11 -19.72 9.65
CA THR A 209 5.66 -19.44 9.57
C THR A 209 5.15 -18.43 10.60
N GLY A 210 6.01 -17.94 11.49
CA GLY A 210 5.64 -17.08 12.61
C GLY A 210 6.73 -16.12 13.01
N VAL A 211 6.51 -15.35 14.09
CA VAL A 211 7.48 -14.42 14.69
C VAL A 211 8.11 -15.06 15.93
N VAL A 212 9.40 -14.82 16.15
CA VAL A 212 10.11 -15.33 17.33
C VAL A 212 10.21 -14.26 18.41
N VAL A 213 9.85 -14.61 19.65
CA VAL A 213 10.17 -13.81 20.83
C VAL A 213 11.19 -14.59 21.65
N TRP A 214 12.46 -14.22 21.56
CA TRP A 214 13.51 -14.85 22.36
C TRP A 214 13.54 -14.20 23.75
N ASN A 215 13.14 -14.95 24.78
CA ASN A 215 13.06 -14.50 26.16
C ASN A 215 14.20 -15.10 27.00
N GLY A 216 15.44 -14.76 26.62
CA GLY A 216 16.63 -15.04 27.43
C GLY A 216 16.95 -16.52 27.66
N ALA A 217 16.46 -17.44 26.81
CA ALA A 217 16.74 -18.86 26.93
C ALA A 217 18.14 -19.22 26.38
N PRO A 218 18.91 -20.10 27.03
CA PRO A 218 20.20 -20.55 26.52
C PRO A 218 19.96 -21.40 25.27
N LEU A 219 20.58 -21.00 24.16
CA LEU A 219 20.46 -21.68 22.88
C LEU A 219 21.71 -22.53 22.60
N SER A 220 21.51 -23.75 22.09
CA SER A 220 22.60 -24.55 21.54
C SER A 220 23.18 -23.86 20.30
N THR A 221 24.42 -24.20 19.92
CA THR A 221 25.04 -23.68 18.68
C THR A 221 24.17 -23.95 17.44
N ALA A 222 23.52 -25.12 17.39
CA ALA A 222 22.61 -25.49 16.31
C ALA A 222 21.33 -24.63 16.31
N ALA A 223 20.70 -24.42 17.47
CA ALA A 223 19.52 -23.57 17.59
C ALA A 223 19.83 -22.11 17.22
N MET A 224 20.98 -21.59 17.67
CA MET A 224 21.46 -20.25 17.31
C MET A 224 21.66 -20.07 15.80
N ALA A 225 22.32 -21.03 15.16
CA ALA A 225 22.51 -21.02 13.70
C ALA A 225 21.17 -20.98 12.96
N ARG A 226 20.18 -21.74 13.44
CA ARG A 226 18.84 -21.78 12.86
C ARG A 226 18.07 -20.47 13.02
N VAL A 227 18.11 -19.86 14.21
CA VAL A 227 17.51 -18.53 14.45
C VAL A 227 18.16 -17.47 13.57
N LYS A 228 19.50 -17.48 13.47
CA LYS A 228 20.25 -16.57 12.60
C LYS A 228 19.84 -16.71 11.13
N GLU A 229 19.75 -17.94 10.61
CA GLU A 229 19.29 -18.21 9.25
C GLU A 229 17.85 -17.73 9.03
N TYR A 230 16.94 -18.02 9.97
CA TYR A 230 15.55 -17.58 9.93
C TYR A 230 15.43 -16.05 9.84
N VAL A 231 16.12 -15.30 10.72
CA VAL A 231 16.08 -13.84 10.72
C VAL A 231 16.67 -13.30 9.41
N ARG A 232 17.87 -13.73 9.00
CA ARG A 232 18.48 -13.30 7.73
C ARG A 232 17.61 -13.60 6.51
N GLY A 233 16.86 -14.70 6.57
CA GLY A 233 15.88 -15.11 5.56
C GLY A 233 14.69 -14.17 5.40
N GLY A 234 14.44 -13.25 6.33
CA GLY A 234 13.29 -12.35 6.36
C GLY A 234 12.40 -12.50 7.60
N GLY A 235 12.78 -13.39 8.53
CA GLY A 235 12.05 -13.62 9.77
C GLY A 235 12.05 -12.43 10.72
N GLY A 236 10.98 -12.31 11.49
CA GLY A 236 10.81 -11.30 12.54
C GLY A 236 11.21 -11.83 13.90
N MET A 237 11.99 -11.06 14.66
CA MET A 237 12.38 -11.44 16.02
C MET A 237 12.28 -10.28 17.02
N VAL A 238 11.78 -10.56 18.22
CA VAL A 238 11.97 -9.70 19.39
C VAL A 238 12.88 -10.42 20.39
N ALA A 239 14.01 -9.80 20.74
CA ALA A 239 14.92 -10.28 21.77
C ALA A 239 14.67 -9.52 23.07
N VAL A 240 14.31 -10.24 24.15
CA VAL A 240 14.05 -9.70 25.48
C VAL A 240 15.24 -9.96 26.37
N LEU A 241 15.81 -8.90 26.94
CA LEU A 241 17.02 -8.97 27.75
C LEU A 241 16.65 -8.92 29.25
N GLY A 242 16.00 -9.98 29.74
CA GLY A 242 15.71 -10.14 31.16
C GLY A 242 16.93 -10.59 31.98
N GLY A 243 16.70 -10.90 33.26
CA GLY A 243 17.77 -11.26 34.20
C GLY A 243 18.50 -12.58 33.96
N SER A 244 17.98 -13.45 33.09
CA SER A 244 18.70 -14.64 32.64
C SER A 244 19.81 -14.33 31.63
N VAL A 245 19.75 -13.18 30.96
CA VAL A 245 20.70 -12.81 29.90
C VAL A 245 21.99 -12.27 30.48
N ARG A 246 23.13 -12.79 30.00
CA ARG A 246 24.48 -12.35 30.40
C ARG A 246 25.21 -11.71 29.22
N ALA A 247 25.85 -10.57 29.48
CA ALA A 247 26.50 -9.76 28.44
C ALA A 247 27.54 -10.54 27.59
N PRO A 248 28.46 -11.33 28.17
CA PRO A 248 29.44 -12.07 27.36
C PRO A 248 28.79 -13.12 26.46
N GLU A 249 27.71 -13.75 26.92
CA GLU A 249 26.98 -14.76 26.14
C GLU A 249 26.21 -14.11 24.99
N TRP A 250 25.49 -13.02 25.25
CA TRP A 250 24.81 -12.23 24.21
C TRP A 250 25.80 -11.73 23.16
N ASN A 251 26.90 -11.10 23.58
CA ASN A 251 27.90 -10.50 22.69
C ASN A 251 28.53 -11.55 21.77
N ARG A 252 28.81 -12.75 22.30
CA ARG A 252 29.35 -13.88 21.51
C ARG A 252 28.33 -14.48 20.54
N THR A 253 27.04 -14.40 20.85
CA THR A 253 25.98 -15.05 20.09
C THR A 253 25.25 -14.07 19.17
N PHE A 254 24.22 -13.39 19.67
CA PHE A 254 23.43 -12.42 18.92
C PHE A 254 24.23 -11.16 18.57
N GLY A 255 25.01 -10.63 19.52
CA GLY A 255 25.84 -9.43 19.31
C GLY A 255 27.00 -9.61 18.32
N ALA A 256 27.26 -10.84 17.86
CA ALA A 256 28.24 -11.12 16.82
C ALA A 256 27.69 -10.88 15.39
N TRP A 257 26.38 -10.74 15.23
CA TRP A 257 25.74 -10.54 13.93
C TRP A 257 24.57 -9.54 13.92
N LEU A 258 24.11 -9.10 15.09
CA LEU A 258 23.23 -7.95 15.25
C LEU A 258 24.04 -6.70 15.64
N PRO A 259 23.64 -5.50 15.23
CA PRO A 259 24.26 -4.24 15.60
C PRO A 259 23.92 -3.81 17.05
N VAL A 260 23.80 -4.76 17.97
CA VAL A 260 23.45 -4.50 19.38
C VAL A 260 24.29 -5.38 20.28
N GLN A 261 25.12 -4.74 21.12
CA GLN A 261 25.92 -5.40 22.15
C GLN A 261 25.46 -4.94 23.54
N ILE A 262 25.68 -5.78 24.54
CA ILE A 262 25.46 -5.41 25.94
C ILE A 262 26.81 -4.96 26.52
N ASP A 263 26.81 -3.83 27.22
CA ASP A 263 27.98 -3.38 27.95
C ASP A 263 28.32 -4.36 29.09
N GLU A 264 29.56 -4.81 29.16
CA GLU A 264 30.01 -5.80 30.16
C GLU A 264 30.36 -5.16 31.51
N ALA A 265 30.46 -3.82 31.54
CA ALA A 265 30.45 -3.10 32.81
C ALA A 265 29.14 -3.41 33.56
N PRO A 266 29.17 -3.58 34.89
CA PRO A 266 27.94 -3.74 35.67
C PRO A 266 26.97 -2.62 35.27
N GLY A 267 25.83 -3.01 34.71
CA GLY A 267 24.75 -2.06 34.42
C GLY A 267 24.40 -1.31 35.69
N ALA A 268 23.74 -0.16 35.53
CA ALA A 268 23.15 0.55 36.67
C ALA A 268 21.98 -0.28 37.23
N ALA A 269 22.29 -1.42 37.88
CA ALA A 269 21.38 -2.04 38.81
C ALA A 269 21.03 -0.95 39.82
N ALA A 270 19.74 -0.67 39.99
CA ALA A 270 19.26 0.21 41.04
C ALA A 270 20.02 -0.15 42.32
N LYS A 271 20.79 0.81 42.87
CA LYS A 271 21.60 0.58 44.07
C LYS A 271 20.71 0.17 45.24
N ARG A 272 19.40 0.46 45.16
CA ARG A 272 18.34 -0.03 46.03
C ARG A 272 17.04 -0.31 45.25
N PRO A 273 16.50 -1.54 45.26
CA PRO A 273 15.16 -1.83 44.75
C PRO A 273 14.10 -0.94 45.44
N GLY A 274 13.29 -0.22 44.66
CA GLY A 274 12.18 0.60 45.15
C GLY A 274 12.46 2.09 45.38
N VAL A 275 13.70 2.55 45.22
CA VAL A 275 14.08 3.99 45.36
C VAL A 275 14.60 4.56 44.04
N ASP A 276 15.42 3.81 43.31
CA ASP A 276 15.92 4.21 41.99
C ASP A 276 15.15 3.45 40.90
N TYR A 277 14.54 4.18 39.96
CA TYR A 277 13.92 3.64 38.76
C TYR A 277 14.20 4.57 37.58
N ALA A 278 14.24 4.01 36.38
CA ALA A 278 14.30 4.75 35.13
C ALA A 278 12.89 4.88 34.53
N LEU A 279 12.66 5.98 33.82
CA LEU A 279 11.45 6.21 33.01
C LEU A 279 11.80 6.25 31.52
N LEU A 280 10.85 5.86 30.67
CA LEU A 280 10.95 6.10 29.23
C LEU A 280 10.66 7.57 28.94
N THR A 281 11.64 8.28 28.36
CA THR A 281 11.57 9.75 28.16
C THR A 281 11.79 10.18 26.72
N ASP A 282 12.64 9.49 25.96
CA ASP A 282 12.85 9.73 24.53
C ASP A 282 12.23 8.56 23.76
N VAL A 283 11.03 8.77 23.22
CA VAL A 283 10.28 7.77 22.45
C VAL A 283 10.01 8.34 21.06
N ARG A 284 10.43 7.60 20.03
CA ARG A 284 10.24 7.96 18.61
C ARG A 284 8.79 7.74 18.18
N MET A 285 7.91 8.69 18.53
CA MET A 285 6.46 8.63 18.24
C MET A 285 6.14 8.58 16.73
N ASP A 286 7.07 8.98 15.86
CA ASP A 286 6.96 8.88 14.40
C ASP A 286 7.12 7.44 13.87
N HIS A 287 7.81 6.59 14.62
CA HIS A 287 8.10 5.22 14.24
C HIS A 287 6.83 4.34 14.29
N PRO A 288 6.62 3.38 13.35
CA PRO A 288 5.42 2.55 13.31
C PRO A 288 5.07 1.83 14.62
N VAL A 289 6.08 1.45 15.43
CA VAL A 289 5.88 0.82 16.75
C VAL A 289 5.15 1.74 17.74
N PHE A 290 5.39 3.05 17.66
CA PHE A 290 4.87 4.03 18.62
C PHE A 290 3.79 4.94 18.06
N ARG A 291 3.57 4.96 16.74
CA ARG A 291 2.62 5.84 16.07
C ARG A 291 1.19 5.83 16.68
N PRO A 292 0.60 4.67 17.05
CA PRO A 292 -0.73 4.66 17.66
C PRO A 292 -0.81 5.34 19.02
N PHE A 293 0.34 5.52 19.70
CA PHE A 293 0.43 6.18 21.00
C PHE A 293 0.53 7.70 20.91
N ASN A 294 0.54 8.26 19.70
CA ASN A 294 0.51 9.71 19.48
C ASN A 294 -0.92 10.28 19.53
N GLU A 295 -1.94 9.42 19.57
CA GLU A 295 -3.34 9.83 19.65
C GLU A 295 -3.76 10.17 21.10
N PRO A 296 -4.69 11.12 21.30
CA PRO A 296 -5.22 11.42 22.63
C PRO A 296 -5.79 10.15 23.31
N HIS A 297 -5.52 9.98 24.60
CA HIS A 297 -6.02 8.85 25.42
C HIS A 297 -5.48 7.46 25.06
N SER A 298 -4.41 7.35 24.26
CA SER A 298 -3.76 6.07 23.90
C SER A 298 -2.87 5.47 25.01
N GLY A 299 -2.78 6.15 26.16
CA GLY A 299 -1.96 5.76 27.31
C GLY A 299 -0.61 6.49 27.37
N SER A 300 0.12 6.34 28.47
CA SER A 300 1.43 7.00 28.65
C SER A 300 2.50 6.03 29.14
N PHE A 301 3.64 6.04 28.46
CA PHE A 301 4.86 5.31 28.86
C PHE A 301 5.55 5.95 30.08
N SER A 302 5.30 7.23 30.37
CA SER A 302 5.98 7.96 31.46
C SER A 302 5.63 7.48 32.87
N THR A 303 4.63 6.61 32.99
CA THR A 303 4.21 6.02 34.28
C THR A 303 4.79 4.63 34.53
N ALA A 304 5.49 4.06 33.54
CA ALA A 304 6.17 2.78 33.64
C ALA A 304 7.55 2.96 34.28
N LYS A 305 7.78 2.28 35.40
CA LYS A 305 9.00 2.30 36.18
C LYS A 305 9.84 1.08 35.84
N PHE A 306 11.11 1.32 35.49
CA PHE A 306 12.09 0.29 35.20
C PHE A 306 13.13 0.25 36.30
N PHE A 307 13.18 -0.85 37.05
CA PHE A 307 14.11 -1.03 38.16
C PHE A 307 15.46 -1.62 37.70
N ASN A 308 15.47 -2.28 36.54
CA ASN A 308 16.68 -2.86 35.96
C ASN A 308 16.57 -2.97 34.43
N HIS A 309 17.71 -2.79 33.76
CA HIS A 309 17.87 -2.91 32.32
C HIS A 309 19.34 -3.16 31.97
N HIS A 310 19.58 -3.79 30.82
CA HIS A 310 20.92 -3.87 30.24
C HIS A 310 21.29 -2.56 29.55
N ARG A 311 22.54 -2.11 29.73
CA ARG A 311 23.09 -1.00 28.93
C ARG A 311 23.47 -1.52 27.54
N LEU A 312 22.85 -0.96 26.51
CA LEU A 312 23.07 -1.37 25.12
C LEU A 312 24.04 -0.45 24.39
N LYS A 313 25.00 -1.04 23.68
CA LYS A 313 25.83 -0.40 22.68
C LYS A 313 25.23 -0.68 21.31
N VAL A 314 24.68 0.36 20.68
CA VAL A 314 24.04 0.28 19.36
C VAL A 314 25.09 0.62 18.29
N GLY A 315 25.38 -0.35 17.42
CA GLY A 315 26.32 -0.20 16.31
C GLY A 315 25.67 0.39 15.06
N ALA A 316 26.46 0.53 13.99
CA ALA A 316 25.94 0.97 12.70
C ALA A 316 24.87 0.00 12.16
N GLY A 317 23.72 0.53 11.76
CA GLY A 317 22.57 -0.26 11.32
C GLY A 317 21.57 -0.64 12.42
N GLY A 318 21.82 -0.23 13.68
CA GLY A 318 20.83 -0.22 14.75
C GLY A 318 20.29 1.19 15.03
N GLU A 319 19.02 1.30 15.40
CA GLU A 319 18.35 2.54 15.77
C GLU A 319 17.68 2.39 17.12
N ALA A 320 18.00 3.25 18.09
CA ALA A 320 17.27 3.31 19.35
C ALA A 320 15.91 3.99 19.14
N LEU A 321 14.82 3.24 19.30
CA LEU A 321 13.46 3.72 19.15
C LEU A 321 12.91 4.33 20.44
N ALA A 322 13.42 3.86 21.59
CA ALA A 322 13.09 4.42 22.89
C ALA A 322 14.32 4.42 23.80
N ARG A 323 14.44 5.41 24.68
CA ARG A 323 15.48 5.53 25.69
C ARG A 323 14.92 5.84 27.08
N PHE A 324 15.68 5.42 28.06
CA PHE A 324 15.48 5.80 29.45
C PHE A 324 15.94 7.25 29.70
N ASP A 325 15.47 7.85 30.80
CA ASP A 325 15.90 9.17 31.30
C ASP A 325 17.41 9.32 31.50
N ASN A 326 18.12 8.22 31.76
CA ASN A 326 19.57 8.19 31.86
C ASN A 326 20.30 8.12 30.50
N GLY A 327 19.56 8.11 29.38
CA GLY A 327 20.07 8.06 28.00
C GLY A 327 20.34 6.65 27.45
N ASP A 328 20.31 5.61 28.29
CA ASP A 328 20.48 4.22 27.87
C ASP A 328 19.31 3.81 26.93
N ALA A 329 19.60 3.03 25.90
CA ALA A 329 18.57 2.57 24.97
C ALA A 329 17.68 1.49 25.60
N ALA A 330 16.37 1.68 25.52
CA ALA A 330 15.36 0.77 26.05
C ALA A 330 14.82 -0.20 24.99
N LEU A 331 14.58 0.31 23.78
CA LEU A 331 14.14 -0.46 22.62
C LEU A 331 15.00 -0.10 21.41
N VAL A 332 15.59 -1.10 20.77
CA VAL A 332 16.45 -0.91 19.59
C VAL A 332 15.89 -1.69 18.41
N ALA A 333 15.67 -1.02 17.28
CA ALA A 333 15.46 -1.65 15.99
C ALA A 333 16.79 -2.01 15.35
N ALA A 334 16.87 -3.21 14.81
CA ALA A 334 18.02 -3.71 14.08
C ALA A 334 17.53 -4.46 12.84
N ALA A 335 18.29 -4.33 11.75
CA ALA A 335 18.10 -5.14 10.56
C ALA A 335 19.21 -6.20 10.47
N ALA A 336 18.85 -7.41 10.01
CA ALA A 336 19.81 -8.44 9.66
C ALA A 336 19.42 -9.02 8.30
N ASP A 337 20.14 -8.62 7.26
CA ASP A 337 19.78 -8.87 5.86
C ASP A 337 18.33 -8.44 5.57
N ARG A 338 17.41 -9.40 5.35
CA ARG A 338 15.99 -9.13 5.07
C ARG A 338 15.10 -9.14 6.33
N GLY A 339 15.63 -9.57 7.47
CA GLY A 339 14.90 -9.70 8.73
C GLY A 339 14.83 -8.42 9.54
N ARG A 340 13.80 -8.33 10.39
CA ARG A 340 13.61 -7.24 11.34
C ARG A 340 13.74 -7.77 12.76
N VAL A 341 14.56 -7.09 13.55
CA VAL A 341 14.79 -7.43 14.96
C VAL A 341 14.50 -6.24 15.84
N LEU A 342 13.77 -6.47 16.92
CA LEU A 342 13.66 -5.54 18.05
C LEU A 342 14.40 -6.11 19.24
N VAL A 343 15.22 -5.31 19.91
CA VAL A 343 15.91 -5.69 21.15
C VAL A 343 15.36 -4.84 22.29
N TRP A 344 14.74 -5.49 23.27
CA TRP A 344 14.16 -4.87 24.46
C TRP A 344 15.10 -5.06 25.65
N ALA A 345 15.56 -3.94 26.23
CA ALA A 345 16.64 -3.93 27.21
C ALA A 345 16.25 -4.41 28.63
N SER A 346 14.97 -4.65 28.88
CA SER A 346 14.45 -5.11 30.19
C SER A 346 13.70 -6.44 30.06
N SER A 347 13.06 -6.89 31.13
CA SER A 347 12.21 -8.08 31.10
C SER A 347 10.84 -7.80 30.47
N VAL A 348 10.17 -8.86 30.01
CA VAL A 348 8.78 -8.83 29.52
C VAL A 348 7.75 -9.04 30.66
N ASP A 349 8.24 -9.43 31.83
CA ASP A 349 7.48 -9.63 33.07
C ASP A 349 7.71 -8.49 34.06
N ASP A 350 7.16 -8.63 35.27
CA ASP A 350 7.25 -7.64 36.34
C ASP A 350 8.55 -7.72 37.18
N SER A 351 9.51 -8.57 36.80
CA SER A 351 10.72 -8.78 37.59
C SER A 351 11.67 -7.58 37.56
N TRP A 352 11.75 -6.87 36.43
CA TRP A 352 12.66 -5.73 36.23
C TRP A 352 11.93 -4.40 36.01
N ASN A 353 10.62 -4.40 35.85
CA ASN A 353 9.83 -3.20 35.58
C ASN A 353 8.35 -3.42 35.92
N ASP A 354 7.55 -2.35 35.98
CA ASP A 354 6.10 -2.44 36.19
C ASP A 354 5.27 -2.21 34.90
N LEU A 355 5.92 -2.23 33.72
CA LEU A 355 5.26 -2.02 32.42
C LEU A 355 4.11 -3.01 32.17
N PRO A 356 4.21 -4.32 32.49
CA PRO A 356 3.11 -5.27 32.31
C PRO A 356 1.81 -4.91 33.03
N LEU A 357 1.90 -4.03 34.03
CA LEU A 357 0.75 -3.56 34.81
C LEU A 357 0.13 -2.28 34.23
N LYS A 358 0.69 -1.71 33.15
CA LYS A 358 0.20 -0.50 32.49
C LYS A 358 -0.66 -0.84 31.28
N ALA A 359 -1.64 0.03 30.99
CA ALA A 359 -2.54 -0.13 29.84
C ALA A 359 -1.80 -0.17 28.48
N VAL A 360 -0.63 0.45 28.39
CA VAL A 360 0.19 0.50 27.17
C VAL A 360 0.92 -0.81 26.84
N PHE A 361 0.99 -1.77 27.77
CA PHE A 361 1.77 -3.00 27.57
C PHE A 361 1.25 -3.85 26.40
N ALA A 362 -0.04 -4.18 26.41
CA ALA A 362 -0.63 -5.01 25.37
C ALA A 362 -0.56 -4.36 23.98
N PRO A 363 -0.97 -3.10 23.77
CA PRO A 363 -0.82 -2.46 22.45
C PRO A 363 0.64 -2.33 22.04
N LEU A 364 1.59 -2.09 22.97
CA LEU A 364 3.01 -1.96 22.62
C LEU A 364 3.53 -3.28 22.03
N TRP A 365 3.26 -4.40 22.69
CA TRP A 365 3.68 -5.71 22.20
C TRP A 365 3.03 -6.07 20.86
N GLN A 366 1.75 -5.72 20.66
CA GLN A 366 1.11 -5.90 19.36
C GLN A 366 1.80 -5.08 18.26
N GLN A 367 2.17 -3.83 18.53
CA GLN A 367 2.87 -2.99 17.55
C GLN A 367 4.30 -3.46 17.29
N MET A 368 5.02 -3.90 18.33
CA MET A 368 6.35 -4.51 18.18
C MET A 368 6.29 -5.76 17.30
N LEU A 369 5.32 -6.66 17.55
CA LEU A 369 5.11 -7.85 16.74
C LEU A 369 4.71 -7.51 15.30
N ARG A 370 3.78 -6.56 15.08
CA ARG A 370 3.40 -6.10 13.73
C ARG A 370 4.58 -5.54 12.96
N TYR A 371 5.45 -4.79 13.64
CA TYR A 371 6.66 -4.23 13.03
C TYR A 371 7.65 -5.31 12.58
N VAL A 372 7.92 -6.32 13.40
CA VAL A 372 8.88 -7.39 13.07
C VAL A 372 8.31 -8.45 12.14
N ASP A 373 6.99 -8.69 12.16
CA ASP A 373 6.26 -9.53 11.19
C ASP A 373 6.42 -8.99 9.75
N ASN A 374 6.86 -7.74 9.59
CA ASN A 374 7.13 -7.10 8.31
C ASN A 374 5.95 -7.24 7.33
N TYR A 375 4.73 -7.20 7.87
CA TYR A 375 3.50 -7.35 7.11
C TYR A 375 3.26 -6.08 6.28
N GLY A 376 3.60 -6.14 4.99
CA GLY A 376 3.06 -5.22 4.00
C GLY A 376 1.76 -5.80 3.47
N GLU A 377 0.65 -5.07 3.58
CA GLU A 377 -0.54 -5.36 2.78
C GLU A 377 -0.09 -5.38 1.31
N GLY A 378 -0.22 -6.53 0.65
CA GLY A 378 0.06 -6.63 -0.78
C GLY A 378 -0.89 -5.71 -1.56
N ARG A 379 -0.50 -5.34 -2.78
CA ARG A 379 -1.43 -4.65 -3.69
C ARG A 379 -2.69 -5.51 -3.85
N ARG A 380 -3.85 -4.94 -3.53
CA ARG A 380 -5.15 -5.65 -3.60
C ARG A 380 -5.60 -5.89 -5.04
N TRP A 381 -5.14 -5.06 -5.99
CA TRP A 381 -5.37 -5.20 -7.44
C TRP A 381 -4.27 -4.51 -8.26
N PHE A 382 -4.29 -4.82 -9.56
CA PHE A 382 -3.49 -4.24 -10.63
C PHE A 382 -4.42 -3.68 -11.72
N GLU A 383 -3.87 -2.93 -12.65
CA GLU A 383 -4.57 -2.43 -13.83
C GLU A 383 -4.13 -3.16 -15.10
N VAL A 384 -5.02 -3.22 -16.09
CA VAL A 384 -4.71 -3.80 -17.40
C VAL A 384 -3.52 -3.08 -18.04
N GLY A 385 -2.56 -3.84 -18.55
CA GLY A 385 -1.31 -3.36 -19.13
C GLY A 385 -0.17 -3.19 -18.13
N GLU A 386 -0.41 -3.40 -16.82
CA GLU A 386 0.67 -3.55 -15.86
C GLU A 386 1.40 -4.90 -16.02
N THR A 387 2.51 -5.05 -15.31
CA THR A 387 3.23 -6.33 -15.23
C THR A 387 3.30 -6.81 -13.79
N ILE A 388 3.19 -8.13 -13.63
CA ILE A 388 3.36 -8.81 -12.35
C ILE A 388 4.62 -9.66 -12.41
N THR A 389 5.24 -9.89 -11.25
CA THR A 389 6.38 -10.80 -11.11
C THR A 389 5.90 -12.08 -10.43
N PRO A 390 5.58 -13.16 -11.18
CA PRO A 390 4.92 -14.33 -10.61
C PRO A 390 5.70 -14.98 -9.46
N GLN A 391 7.04 -15.03 -9.58
CA GLN A 391 7.93 -15.56 -8.53
C GLN A 391 7.80 -14.76 -7.24
N LYS A 392 7.81 -13.43 -7.34
CA LYS A 392 7.69 -12.52 -6.19
C LYS A 392 6.31 -12.67 -5.54
N ALA A 393 5.25 -12.68 -6.35
CA ALA A 393 3.88 -12.84 -5.87
C ALA A 393 3.70 -14.16 -5.10
N LEU A 394 4.24 -15.27 -5.63
CA LEU A 394 4.23 -16.56 -4.93
C LEU A 394 5.10 -16.59 -3.68
N ALA A 395 6.30 -15.98 -3.72
CA ALA A 395 7.18 -15.91 -2.55
C ALA A 395 6.55 -15.11 -1.40
N GLU A 396 5.90 -13.99 -1.74
CA GLU A 396 5.14 -13.20 -0.76
C GLU A 396 3.92 -13.98 -0.25
N ALA A 397 3.16 -14.66 -1.12
CA ALA A 397 2.05 -15.50 -0.72
C ALA A 397 2.49 -16.68 0.18
N ALA A 398 3.65 -17.29 -0.10
CA ALA A 398 4.24 -18.33 0.74
C ALA A 398 4.56 -17.80 2.13
N LEU A 399 5.25 -16.65 2.20
CA LEU A 399 5.57 -15.99 3.46
C LEU A 399 4.29 -15.68 4.25
N ARG A 400 3.23 -15.20 3.58
CA ARG A 400 1.93 -14.89 4.21
C ARG A 400 1.18 -16.14 4.68
N GLN A 401 1.25 -17.24 3.96
CA GLN A 401 0.66 -18.53 4.35
C GLN A 401 1.53 -19.31 5.34
N GLY A 402 2.68 -18.76 5.76
CA GLY A 402 3.63 -19.45 6.61
C GLY A 402 4.12 -20.74 5.96
N LYS A 403 4.46 -20.68 4.67
CA LYS A 403 5.23 -21.72 3.99
C LYS A 403 6.65 -21.20 3.82
N GLY A 404 7.64 -22.09 3.97
CA GLY A 404 9.05 -21.75 3.80
C GLY A 404 9.36 -21.16 2.41
N ALA A 405 10.60 -20.70 2.23
CA ALA A 405 11.05 -20.09 0.97
C ALA A 405 10.61 -20.94 -0.24
N VAL A 406 9.89 -20.31 -1.18
CA VAL A 406 9.49 -20.95 -2.42
C VAL A 406 10.75 -21.34 -3.16
N ASP A 407 10.86 -22.62 -3.51
CA ASP A 407 11.95 -23.12 -4.33
C ASP A 407 11.86 -22.46 -5.72
N ASN A 408 12.85 -21.64 -6.04
CA ASN A 408 12.94 -20.91 -7.30
C ASN A 408 13.12 -21.82 -8.52
N SER A 409 13.36 -23.12 -8.32
CA SER A 409 13.41 -24.11 -9.40
C SER A 409 12.05 -24.67 -9.79
N GLN A 410 10.99 -24.39 -9.02
CA GLN A 410 9.64 -24.89 -9.32
C GLN A 410 9.03 -24.18 -10.53
N ALA A 411 8.42 -24.96 -11.41
CA ALA A 411 7.68 -24.43 -12.55
C ALA A 411 6.46 -23.62 -12.07
N ILE A 412 6.42 -22.34 -12.43
CA ILE A 412 5.28 -21.45 -12.20
C ILE A 412 4.39 -21.45 -13.44
N VAL A 413 3.09 -21.55 -13.23
CA VAL A 413 2.07 -21.41 -14.26
C VAL A 413 1.19 -20.21 -13.91
N VAL A 414 1.05 -19.27 -14.85
CA VAL A 414 0.09 -18.18 -14.75
C VAL A 414 -1.13 -18.53 -15.60
N ILE A 415 -2.32 -18.45 -15.03
CA ILE A 415 -3.60 -18.69 -15.68
C ILE A 415 -4.36 -17.38 -15.76
N ASP A 416 -4.85 -17.03 -16.95
CA ASP A 416 -5.60 -15.80 -17.19
C ASP A 416 -7.07 -15.90 -16.70
N PRO A 417 -7.82 -14.77 -16.70
CA PRO A 417 -9.23 -14.77 -16.32
C PRO A 417 -10.11 -15.69 -17.19
N SER A 418 -9.71 -15.98 -18.42
CA SER A 418 -10.36 -16.90 -19.36
C SER A 418 -9.94 -18.36 -19.16
N LYS A 419 -9.23 -18.68 -18.07
CA LYS A 419 -8.71 -20.00 -17.71
C LYS A 419 -7.70 -20.59 -18.70
N LYS A 420 -7.05 -19.74 -19.50
CA LYS A 420 -5.97 -20.14 -20.40
C LYS A 420 -4.62 -19.93 -19.73
N ARG A 421 -3.67 -20.83 -19.98
CA ARG A 421 -2.29 -20.67 -19.49
C ARG A 421 -1.60 -19.58 -20.29
N LEU A 422 -1.04 -18.60 -19.60
CA LEU A 422 -0.22 -17.57 -20.21
C LEU A 422 1.13 -18.19 -20.61
N ARG A 423 1.50 -18.07 -21.89
CA ARG A 423 2.82 -18.48 -22.35
C ARG A 423 3.81 -17.37 -22.02
N LEU A 424 4.62 -17.59 -20.99
CA LEU A 424 5.72 -16.69 -20.65
C LEU A 424 6.89 -16.95 -21.61
N PRO A 425 7.51 -15.91 -22.20
CA PRO A 425 8.74 -16.07 -22.96
C PRO A 425 9.83 -16.76 -22.12
N PRO A 426 10.72 -17.56 -22.72
CA PRO A 426 11.84 -18.16 -22.00
C PRO A 426 12.67 -17.09 -21.28
N GLY A 427 12.85 -17.23 -19.97
CA GLY A 427 13.59 -16.26 -19.14
C GLY A 427 12.81 -15.02 -18.70
N ALA A 428 11.52 -14.89 -19.03
CA ALA A 428 10.71 -13.77 -18.58
C ALA A 428 10.43 -13.86 -17.07
N ALA A 429 10.96 -12.90 -16.31
CA ALA A 429 10.68 -12.74 -14.88
C ALA A 429 9.34 -12.04 -14.61
N VAL A 430 8.75 -11.43 -15.63
CA VAL A 430 7.51 -10.65 -15.55
C VAL A 430 6.45 -11.20 -16.50
N ALA A 431 5.19 -11.06 -16.11
CA ALA A 431 4.01 -11.42 -16.89
C ALA A 431 3.16 -10.16 -17.09
N ALA A 432 2.79 -9.85 -18.35
CA ALA A 432 1.84 -8.79 -18.65
C ALA A 432 0.42 -9.24 -18.31
N VAL A 433 -0.39 -8.32 -17.76
CA VAL A 433 -1.80 -8.56 -17.44
C VAL A 433 -2.71 -7.79 -18.40
N ASP A 434 -3.12 -8.43 -19.48
CA ASP A 434 -3.83 -7.78 -20.59
C ASP A 434 -5.36 -7.91 -20.53
N SER A 435 -5.92 -8.54 -19.50
CA SER A 435 -7.36 -8.78 -19.38
C SER A 435 -7.85 -8.54 -17.95
N ALA A 436 -8.99 -7.89 -17.80
CA ALA A 436 -9.59 -7.70 -16.48
C ALA A 436 -10.13 -9.01 -15.90
N GLY A 437 -10.06 -9.15 -14.58
CA GLY A 437 -10.47 -10.32 -13.81
C GLY A 437 -9.36 -10.89 -12.94
N PHE A 438 -9.53 -12.13 -12.48
CA PHE A 438 -8.55 -12.80 -11.63
C PHE A 438 -7.59 -13.65 -12.45
N TYR A 439 -6.30 -13.32 -12.36
CA TYR A 439 -5.21 -14.22 -12.73
C TYR A 439 -4.91 -15.16 -11.57
N GLU A 440 -4.57 -16.40 -11.90
CA GLU A 440 -4.17 -17.39 -10.91
C GLU A 440 -2.73 -17.83 -11.17
N ILE A 441 -1.87 -17.62 -10.18
CA ILE A 441 -0.45 -17.99 -10.21
C ILE A 441 -0.31 -19.28 -9.41
N ARG A 442 0.08 -20.37 -10.07
CA ARG A 442 0.20 -21.69 -9.48
C ARG A 442 1.64 -22.18 -9.50
N SER A 443 2.02 -22.85 -8.43
CA SER A 443 3.15 -23.79 -8.34
C SER A 443 2.64 -25.15 -7.86
N SER A 444 3.53 -26.12 -7.65
CA SER A 444 3.14 -27.43 -7.12
C SER A 444 2.56 -27.36 -5.70
N ALA A 445 2.90 -26.34 -4.91
CA ALA A 445 2.55 -26.25 -3.48
C ALA A 445 1.66 -25.05 -3.12
N LEU A 446 1.50 -24.08 -4.03
CA LEU A 446 0.87 -22.79 -3.77
C LEU A 446 0.02 -22.33 -4.96
N SER A 447 -1.13 -21.71 -4.65
CA SER A 447 -1.91 -20.92 -5.59
C SER A 447 -2.11 -19.52 -5.00
N HIS A 448 -2.02 -18.50 -5.84
CA HIS A 448 -2.22 -17.10 -5.48
C HIS A 448 -3.02 -16.38 -6.57
N LEU A 449 -4.06 -15.67 -6.17
CA LEU A 449 -4.89 -14.86 -7.05
C LEU A 449 -4.34 -13.44 -7.15
N VAL A 450 -4.42 -12.88 -8.35
CA VAL A 450 -4.12 -11.48 -8.62
C VAL A 450 -5.32 -10.88 -9.34
N ALA A 451 -5.92 -9.85 -8.75
CA ALA A 451 -7.01 -9.11 -9.37
C ALA A 451 -6.46 -8.05 -10.33
N VAL A 452 -7.07 -7.92 -11.50
CA VAL A 452 -6.72 -6.95 -12.54
C VAL A 452 -7.99 -6.24 -13.00
N ASN A 453 -7.98 -4.91 -13.05
CA ASN A 453 -9.12 -4.09 -13.46
C ASN A 453 -8.78 -3.25 -14.70
N THR A 454 -9.81 -2.84 -15.44
CA THR A 454 -9.65 -1.80 -16.46
C THR A 454 -9.28 -0.47 -15.82
N VAL A 455 -8.58 0.38 -16.57
CA VAL A 455 -8.23 1.73 -16.09
C VAL A 455 -9.48 2.60 -16.16
N THR A 456 -9.94 3.16 -15.04
CA THR A 456 -11.21 3.92 -14.96
C THR A 456 -11.31 5.06 -15.98
N ARG A 457 -10.20 5.69 -16.37
CA ARG A 457 -10.20 6.76 -17.39
C ARG A 457 -10.67 6.28 -18.78
N GLU A 458 -10.51 5.00 -19.08
CA GLU A 458 -10.92 4.40 -20.36
C GLU A 458 -12.44 4.23 -20.43
N SER A 459 -13.11 4.28 -19.28
CA SER A 459 -14.57 4.25 -19.16
C SER A 459 -15.22 5.61 -19.41
N ASP A 460 -14.44 6.71 -19.49
CA ASP A 460 -14.93 8.02 -19.93
C ASP A 460 -15.06 8.04 -21.45
N LEU A 461 -16.29 7.87 -21.93
CA LEU A 461 -16.64 7.87 -23.34
C LEU A 461 -16.83 9.28 -23.93
N ALA A 462 -16.49 10.34 -23.18
CA ALA A 462 -16.63 11.69 -23.67
C ALA A 462 -15.89 11.86 -25.02
N PRO A 463 -16.60 12.26 -26.09
CA PRO A 463 -15.98 12.40 -27.40
C PRO A 463 -14.96 13.53 -27.39
N GLY A 464 -13.81 13.27 -28.02
CA GLY A 464 -12.83 14.28 -28.40
C GLY A 464 -13.20 14.91 -29.73
N ASN A 465 -12.41 15.90 -30.16
CA ASN A 465 -12.50 16.43 -31.51
C ASN A 465 -11.62 15.59 -32.44
N ALA A 466 -12.24 14.69 -33.21
CA ALA A 466 -11.54 13.78 -34.13
C ALA A 466 -10.66 14.53 -35.13
N GLU A 467 -11.12 15.66 -35.67
CA GLU A 467 -10.38 16.48 -36.63
C GLU A 467 -9.11 17.06 -36.01
N GLN A 468 -9.20 17.56 -34.78
CA GLN A 468 -8.04 18.06 -34.03
C GLN A 468 -7.06 16.95 -33.69
N MET A 469 -7.54 15.77 -33.31
CA MET A 469 -6.70 14.61 -33.01
C MET A 469 -5.95 14.13 -34.26
N VAL A 470 -6.65 14.00 -35.39
CA VAL A 470 -6.07 13.62 -36.69
C VAL A 470 -5.08 14.66 -37.19
N ALA A 471 -5.42 15.95 -37.11
CA ALA A 471 -4.50 17.03 -37.46
C ALA A 471 -3.21 16.97 -36.62
N GLY A 472 -3.32 16.52 -35.36
CA GLY A 472 -2.18 16.26 -34.48
C GLY A 472 -1.30 15.09 -34.92
N TRP A 473 -1.78 14.14 -35.72
CA TRP A 473 -1.00 12.97 -36.15
C TRP A 473 -0.49 13.03 -37.59
N VAL A 474 -0.98 13.94 -38.41
CA VAL A 474 -0.51 14.08 -39.81
C VAL A 474 0.70 15.02 -39.87
N SER A 475 1.79 14.56 -40.48
CA SER A 475 2.91 15.45 -40.84
C SER A 475 2.45 16.43 -41.92
N HIS A 476 2.48 17.73 -41.63
CA HIS A 476 2.41 18.72 -42.70
C HIS A 476 3.76 18.72 -43.41
N ASP A 477 3.82 18.14 -44.61
CA ASP A 477 4.96 18.39 -45.49
C ASP A 477 5.08 19.90 -45.66
N SER A 478 6.21 20.42 -45.20
CA SER A 478 6.64 21.78 -45.47
C SER A 478 6.85 21.88 -46.99
N ARG A 479 5.82 22.31 -47.72
CA ARG A 479 5.99 22.68 -49.13
C ARG A 479 7.05 23.79 -49.20
N PRO A 480 7.98 23.74 -50.17
CA PRO A 480 9.02 24.76 -50.32
C PRO A 480 8.36 26.11 -50.61
N SER A 481 8.76 27.10 -49.82
CA SER A 481 8.56 28.55 -50.00
C SER A 481 7.64 28.95 -51.15
N ALA A 482 6.32 28.92 -50.90
CA ALA A 482 5.42 29.82 -51.61
C ALA A 482 5.60 31.20 -50.98
N THR A 483 6.12 32.11 -51.80
CA THR A 483 6.31 33.54 -51.58
C THR A 483 5.32 34.10 -50.57
N SER A 484 5.88 34.70 -49.51
CA SER A 484 5.19 35.51 -48.52
C SER A 484 4.24 36.52 -49.19
N ALA A 485 2.97 36.16 -49.31
CA ALA A 485 1.89 37.13 -49.38
C ALA A 485 1.72 37.67 -47.96
N ALA A 486 2.09 38.94 -47.80
CA ALA A 486 1.96 39.69 -46.57
C ALA A 486 0.56 39.50 -45.98
N GLY A 487 0.51 38.83 -44.83
CA GLY A 487 -0.63 38.95 -43.93
C GLY A 487 -0.61 40.37 -43.39
N GLU A 488 -1.69 41.11 -43.63
CA GLU A 488 -2.00 42.34 -42.93
C GLU A 488 -1.82 42.13 -41.43
N ALA A 489 -0.81 42.77 -40.88
CA ALA A 489 -0.69 42.96 -39.46
C ALA A 489 -1.88 43.81 -39.00
N LEU A 490 -2.71 43.25 -38.12
CA LEU A 490 -3.71 44.00 -37.40
C LEU A 490 -3.03 45.20 -36.70
N PRO A 491 -3.57 46.43 -36.82
CA PRO A 491 -2.96 47.60 -36.23
C PRO A 491 -2.93 47.49 -34.69
N PRO A 492 -1.84 47.95 -34.04
CA PRO A 492 -1.61 47.81 -32.59
C PRO A 492 -2.69 48.47 -31.71
N ASP A 493 -3.58 49.28 -32.28
CA ASP A 493 -4.63 50.02 -31.58
C ASP A 493 -5.80 49.13 -31.09
N GLU A 494 -6.00 47.93 -31.67
CA GLU A 494 -7.05 47.00 -31.21
C GLU A 494 -6.61 46.10 -30.03
N MET A 495 -5.30 45.91 -29.84
CA MET A 495 -4.76 45.19 -28.66
C MET A 495 -4.84 46.05 -27.39
N GLU A 496 -4.81 47.39 -27.51
CA GLU A 496 -4.89 48.31 -26.37
C GLU A 496 -6.29 48.36 -25.72
N ARG A 497 -7.36 48.11 -26.47
CA ARG A 497 -8.73 48.11 -25.94
C ARG A 497 -9.06 46.89 -25.07
N ARG A 498 -8.33 45.79 -25.22
CA ARG A 498 -8.57 44.56 -24.42
C ARG A 498 -7.88 44.57 -23.05
N HIS A 499 -7.02 45.55 -22.76
CA HIS A 499 -6.22 45.61 -21.52
C HIS A 499 -6.65 46.74 -20.55
N GLY A 500 -7.85 47.28 -20.70
CA GLY A 500 -8.38 48.35 -19.83
C GLY A 500 -8.98 47.88 -18.50
N PHE A 501 -9.31 46.59 -18.35
CA PHE A 501 -10.09 46.09 -17.20
C PHE A 501 -9.30 46.10 -15.88
N TRP A 502 -7.98 45.89 -15.95
CA TRP A 502 -7.11 45.89 -14.77
C TRP A 502 -6.98 47.26 -14.09
N ARG A 503 -7.14 48.36 -14.85
CA ARG A 503 -7.14 49.73 -14.30
C ARG A 503 -8.34 49.95 -13.38
N PHE A 504 -9.51 49.42 -13.73
CA PHE A 504 -10.69 49.47 -12.86
C PHE A 504 -10.52 48.61 -11.59
N LEU A 505 -9.82 47.49 -11.71
CA LEU A 505 -9.51 46.61 -10.59
C LEU A 505 -8.53 47.28 -9.60
N LEU A 506 -7.52 48.00 -10.10
CA LEU A 506 -6.64 48.82 -9.27
C LEU A 506 -7.37 49.95 -8.55
N ILE A 507 -8.29 50.64 -9.23
CA ILE A 507 -9.10 51.71 -8.61
C ILE A 507 -10.00 51.13 -7.50
N ALA A 508 -10.60 49.94 -7.73
CA ALA A 508 -11.42 49.28 -6.71
C ALA A 508 -10.61 48.91 -5.46
N VAL A 509 -9.39 48.39 -5.63
CA VAL A 509 -8.48 48.08 -4.51
C VAL A 509 -8.05 49.35 -3.77
N LEU A 510 -7.78 50.44 -4.47
CA LEU A 510 -7.44 51.72 -3.86
C LEU A 510 -8.60 52.27 -3.01
N VAL A 511 -9.83 52.21 -3.52
CA VAL A 511 -11.03 52.63 -2.78
C VAL A 511 -11.23 51.75 -1.55
N PHE A 512 -11.00 50.44 -1.65
CA PHE A 512 -11.07 49.52 -0.51
C PHE A 512 -10.06 49.89 0.58
N LEU A 513 -8.80 50.16 0.22
CA LEU A 513 -7.76 50.55 1.18
C LEU A 513 -8.04 51.91 1.85
N VAL A 514 -8.54 52.89 1.08
CA VAL A 514 -8.90 54.20 1.65
C VAL A 514 -10.12 54.08 2.56
N SER A 515 -11.12 53.29 2.18
CA SER A 515 -12.30 53.08 3.03
C SER A 515 -11.95 52.33 4.32
N GLU A 516 -11.05 51.34 4.26
CA GLU A 516 -10.54 50.66 5.45
C GLU A 516 -9.74 51.60 6.36
N GLY A 517 -8.92 52.49 5.79
CA GLY A 517 -8.21 53.54 6.53
C GLY A 517 -9.15 54.52 7.25
N VAL A 518 -10.23 54.95 6.59
CA VAL A 518 -11.23 55.85 7.18
C VAL A 518 -12.07 55.15 8.24
N LEU A 519 -12.41 53.87 8.06
CA LEU A 519 -13.14 53.08 9.05
C LEU A 519 -12.28 52.82 10.30
N SER A 520 -11.00 52.50 10.10
CA SER A 520 -10.03 52.29 11.18
C SER A 520 -9.82 53.56 12.00
N ASN A 521 -9.76 54.73 11.33
CA ASN A 521 -9.60 56.01 12.02
C ASN A 521 -10.87 56.48 12.76
N ARG A 522 -12.06 55.97 12.38
CA ARG A 522 -13.32 56.24 13.12
C ARG A 522 -13.53 55.32 14.33
N LEU A 523 -12.85 54.18 14.41
CA LEU A 523 -12.93 53.26 15.55
C LEU A 523 -11.94 53.60 16.69
N VAL A 524 -10.99 54.50 16.44
CA VAL A 524 -9.98 54.94 17.43
C VAL A 524 -10.40 56.20 18.22
N VAL A 525 -11.51 56.86 17.85
CA VAL A 525 -12.04 58.01 18.61
C VAL A 525 -13.38 57.67 19.26
N LYS A 526 -13.29 57.03 20.42
CA LYS A 526 -14.23 57.25 21.53
C LYS A 526 -13.42 57.38 22.83
N PRO A 527 -13.16 58.60 23.31
CA PRO A 527 -12.91 58.84 24.72
C PRO A 527 -14.23 59.04 25.47
N GLU A 528 -14.19 58.65 26.75
CA GLU A 528 -15.22 58.56 27.80
C GLU A 528 -16.05 57.28 27.85
#